data_AF-A0A961BRH9-F1
#
_entry.id   AF-A0A961BRH9-F1
#
_cell.length_a   1.000
_cell.length_b   1.000
_cell.length_c   1.000
_cell.angle_alpha   90.00
_cell.angle_beta   90.00
_cell.angle_gamma   90.00
#
_symmetry.space_group_name_H-M   'P 1'
#
loop_
_entity.id
_entity.type
_entity.pdbx_description
1 polymer ?
#
loop_
_entity_poly.entity_id
_entity_poly.type
_entity_poly.pdbx_seq_one_letter_code
_entity_poly.pdbx_strand_id
1 'polypeptide(L)'
;MATKKVSVTLESTAIERARQAAGPRGLSSYLDAALQEKLERDERRQAFLEYLDELERADPTPERTKDRAVQRAEKIRRTAAT
;
A
#
# COMPACT_ATOMS: atom_id res chain seq x y z
N MET A 1 5.33 25.96 -3.95
CA MET A 1 5.07 24.88 -4.92
C MET A 1 4.45 25.48 -6.17
N ALA A 2 4.79 24.96 -7.36
CA ALA A 2 4.15 25.36 -8.61
C ALA A 2 3.04 24.37 -8.94
N THR A 3 1.81 24.85 -9.12
CA THR A 3 0.67 24.02 -9.55
C THR A 3 0.64 23.91 -11.07
N LYS A 4 0.30 22.73 -11.58
CA LYS A 4 0.09 22.48 -13.01
C LYS A 4 -1.31 21.94 -13.24
N LYS A 5 -2.02 22.48 -14.23
CA LYS A 5 -3.32 21.95 -14.64
C LYS A 5 -3.10 20.70 -15.50
N VAL A 6 -3.72 19.60 -15.11
CA VAL A 6 -3.73 18.34 -15.85
C VAL A 6 -5.19 17.98 -16.14
N SER A 7 -5.45 17.50 -17.36
CA SER A 7 -6.77 16.96 -17.73
C SER A 7 -6.69 15.45 -17.75
N VAL A 8 -7.59 14.80 -17.01
CA VAL A 8 -7.70 13.33 -16.95
C VAL A 8 -9.15 12.93 -17.15
N THR A 9 -9.37 11.76 -17.75
CA THR A 9 -10.70 11.16 -17.87
C THR A 9 -10.90 10.21 -16.69
N LEU A 10 -11.99 10.38 -15.96
CA LEU A 10 -12.36 9.55 -14.82
C LEU A 10 -13.76 8.99 -15.03
N GLU A 11 -14.02 7.83 -14.42
CA GLU A 11 -15.36 7.24 -14.39
C GLU A 11 -16.37 8.19 -13.76
N SER A 12 -17.55 8.31 -14.38
CA SER A 12 -18.61 9.22 -13.93
C SER A 12 -19.03 8.92 -12.49
N THR A 13 -19.16 7.63 -12.17
CA THR A 13 -19.49 7.16 -10.82
C THR A 13 -18.43 7.54 -9.78
N ALA A 14 -17.15 7.54 -10.16
CA ALA A 14 -16.07 7.97 -9.28
C ALA A 14 -16.08 9.48 -9.06
N ILE A 15 -16.36 10.26 -10.10
CA ILE A 15 -16.49 11.72 -10.01
C ILE A 15 -17.63 12.09 -9.05
N GLU A 16 -18.80 11.46 -9.17
CA GLU A 16 -19.94 11.75 -8.29
C GLU A 16 -19.64 11.43 -6.83
N ARG A 17 -19.01 10.28 -6.56
CA ARG A 17 -18.56 9.93 -5.21
C ARG A 17 -17.53 10.93 -4.66
N ALA A 18 -16.57 11.33 -5.49
CA ALA A 18 -15.56 12.32 -5.11
C ALA A 18 -16.19 13.69 -4.83
N ARG A 19 -17.21 14.11 -5.60
CA ARG A 19 -17.96 15.36 -5.35
C ARG A 19 -18.70 15.31 -4.02
N GLN A 20 -19.37 14.18 -3.72
CA GLN A 20 -20.04 13.99 -2.44
C GLN A 20 -19.06 14.04 -1.26
N ALA A 21 -17.89 13.39 -1.40
CA ALA A 21 -16.85 13.40 -0.37
C ALA A 21 -16.15 14.75 -0.21
N ALA A 22 -15.96 15.49 -1.29
CA ALA A 22 -15.31 16.80 -1.28
C ALA A 22 -16.13 17.86 -0.54
N GLY A 23 -17.46 17.78 -0.61
CA GLY A 23 -18.38 18.73 0.00
C GLY A 23 -18.01 20.19 -0.34
N PRO A 24 -17.92 21.10 0.64
CA PRO A 24 -17.66 22.52 0.40
C PRO A 24 -16.22 22.83 -0.04
N ARG A 25 -15.27 21.90 0.13
CA ARG A 25 -13.85 22.10 -0.24
C ARG A 25 -13.61 22.05 -1.75
N GLY A 26 -14.58 21.51 -2.50
CA GLY A 26 -14.50 21.42 -3.95
C GLY A 26 -13.66 20.24 -4.44
N LEU A 27 -14.02 19.74 -5.63
CA LEU A 27 -13.48 18.50 -6.19
C LEU A 27 -11.95 18.55 -6.39
N SER A 28 -11.40 19.68 -6.85
CA SER A 28 -9.97 19.79 -7.12
C SER A 28 -9.11 19.65 -5.86
N SER A 29 -9.50 20.29 -4.75
CA SER A 29 -8.78 20.18 -3.48
C SER A 29 -8.86 18.78 -2.89
N TYR A 30 -10.02 18.12 -3.05
CA TYR A 30 -10.19 16.74 -2.64
C TYR A 30 -9.30 15.78 -3.43
N LEU A 31 -9.26 15.93 -4.75
CA LEU A 31 -8.42 15.08 -5.61
C LEU A 31 -6.92 15.30 -5.36
N ASP A 32 -6.50 16.54 -5.11
CA ASP A 32 -5.12 16.87 -4.76
C ASP A 32 -4.68 16.20 -3.45
N ALA A 33 -5.50 16.33 -2.40
CA ALA A 33 -5.24 15.69 -1.11
C ALA A 33 -5.24 14.16 -1.20
N ALA A 34 -6.21 13.58 -1.91
CA ALA A 34 -6.29 12.13 -2.11
C ALA A 34 -5.10 11.59 -2.91
N LEU A 35 -4.64 12.32 -3.92
CA LEU A 35 -3.46 11.96 -4.69
C LEU A 35 -2.20 12.00 -3.82
N GLN A 36 -2.03 13.04 -3.01
CA GLN A 36 -0.89 13.16 -2.10
C GLN A 36 -0.88 12.01 -1.08
N GLU A 37 -2.02 11.73 -0.43
CA GLU A 37 -2.11 10.62 0.55
C GLU A 37 -1.78 9.27 -0.10
N LYS A 38 -2.25 9.06 -1.33
CA LYS A 38 -1.97 7.83 -2.08
C LYS A 38 -0.48 7.69 -2.40
N LEU A 39 0.16 8.77 -2.86
CA LEU A 39 1.61 8.78 -3.14
C LEU A 39 2.42 8.50 -1.87
N GLU A 40 2.14 9.20 -0.76
CA GLU A 40 2.83 8.98 0.51
C GLU A 40 2.64 7.55 1.05
N ARG A 41 1.45 6.96 0.83
CA ARG A 41 1.20 5.55 1.20
C ARG A 41 2.01 4.59 0.34
N ASP A 42 2.07 4.83 -0.96
CA ASP A 42 2.80 3.96 -1.89
C ASP A 42 4.31 4.08 -1.69
N GLU A 43 4.84 5.28 -1.42
CA GLU A 43 6.24 5.51 -1.04
C GLU A 43 6.60 4.79 0.26
N ARG A 44 5.78 4.92 1.31
CA ARG A 44 6.01 4.20 2.58
C ARG A 44 5.97 2.70 2.40
N ARG A 45 5.04 2.20 1.58
CA ARG A 45 4.97 0.77 1.26
C ARG A 45 6.23 0.31 0.55
N GLN A 46 6.70 1.06 -0.43
CA GLN A 46 7.91 0.73 -1.18
C GLN A 46 9.14 0.70 -0.26
N ALA A 47 9.34 1.75 0.54
CA ALA A 47 10.45 1.82 1.50
C ALA A 47 10.41 0.66 2.53
N PHE A 48 9.21 0.28 2.97
CA PHE A 48 9.05 -0.86 3.87
C PHE A 48 9.43 -2.19 3.20
N LEU A 49 9.02 -2.40 1.95
CA LEU A 49 9.39 -3.61 1.20
C LEU A 49 10.90 -3.66 0.94
N GLU A 50 11.52 -2.55 0.57
CA GLU A 50 12.97 -2.45 0.39
C GLU A 50 13.73 -2.78 1.68
N TYR A 51 13.25 -2.28 2.82
CA TYR A 51 13.80 -2.62 4.12
C TYR A 51 13.68 -4.12 4.46
N LEU A 52 12.55 -4.75 4.12
CA LEU A 52 12.37 -6.20 4.31
C LEU A 52 13.32 -7.01 3.42
N ASP A 53 13.48 -6.62 2.16
CA ASP A 53 14.42 -7.27 1.24
C ASP A 53 15.86 -7.17 1.76
N GLU A 54 16.26 -6.01 2.31
CA GLU A 54 17.57 -5.84 2.94
C GLU A 54 17.76 -6.77 4.14
N LEU A 55 16.76 -6.86 5.01
CA LEU A 55 16.80 -7.78 6.16
C LEU A 55 16.90 -9.24 5.72
N GLU A 56 16.15 -9.65 4.69
CA GLU A 56 16.19 -11.02 4.17
C GLU A 56 17.55 -11.36 3.58
N ARG A 57 18.17 -10.43 2.84
CA ARG A 57 19.53 -10.62 2.29
C ARG A 57 20.59 -10.66 3.38
N ALA A 58 20.41 -9.90 4.45
CA ALA A 58 21.33 -9.85 5.58
C ALA A 58 21.12 -11.01 6.56
N ASP A 59 20.04 -11.79 6.44
CA ASP A 59 19.74 -12.89 7.35
C ASP A 59 20.77 -14.03 7.18
N PRO A 60 21.60 -14.30 8.20
CA PRO A 60 22.60 -15.36 8.13
C PRO A 60 21.98 -16.76 8.24
N THR A 61 20.67 -16.86 8.49
CA THR A 61 19.96 -18.12 8.64
C THR A 61 19.93 -18.86 7.30
N PRO A 62 20.38 -20.13 7.23
CA PRO A 62 20.31 -20.90 6.00
C PRO A 62 18.87 -21.09 5.52
N GLU A 63 18.66 -21.05 4.20
CA GLU A 63 17.33 -21.15 3.58
C GLU A 63 16.56 -22.40 4.01
N ARG A 64 17.25 -23.55 4.11
CA ARG A 64 16.67 -24.81 4.62
C ARG A 64 16.10 -24.70 6.03
N THR A 65 16.69 -23.85 6.87
CA THR A 65 16.21 -23.61 8.24
C THR A 65 14.96 -22.73 8.22
N LYS A 66 14.92 -21.72 7.35
CA LYS A 66 13.73 -20.88 7.12
C LYS A 66 12.56 -21.72 6.60
N ASP A 67 12.78 -22.54 5.58
CA ASP A 67 11.79 -23.46 5.02
C ASP A 67 11.19 -24.38 6.08
N ARG A 68 12.06 -24.96 6.92
CA ARG A 68 11.63 -25.85 8.01
C ARG A 68 10.81 -25.11 9.06
N ALA A 69 11.14 -23.86 9.37
CA ALA A 69 10.39 -23.02 10.29
C ALA A 69 8.98 -22.70 9.73
N VAL A 70 8.88 -22.35 8.43
CA VAL A 70 7.60 -22.11 7.74
C VAL A 70 6.71 -23.35 7.77
N GLN A 71 7.23 -24.50 7.37
CA GLN A 71 6.47 -25.76 7.38
C GLN A 71 5.96 -26.13 8.79
N ARG A 72 6.79 -25.87 9.81
CA ARG A 72 6.40 -26.12 11.20
C ARG A 72 5.30 -25.16 11.66
N ALA A 73 5.38 -23.88 11.31
CA ALA A 73 4.36 -22.88 11.62
C ALA A 73 3.02 -23.19 10.94
N GLU A 74 3.04 -23.61 9.67
CA GLU A 74 1.84 -24.04 8.95
C GLU A 74 1.18 -25.26 9.57
N LYS A 75 1.99 -26.25 9.97
CA LYS A 75 1.50 -27.43 10.69
C LYS A 75 0.77 -27.04 11.97
N ILE A 76 1.35 -26.12 12.76
CA ILE A 76 0.74 -25.61 14.00
C ILE A 76 -0.60 -24.91 13.71
N ARG A 77 -0.67 -24.03 12.71
CA ARG A 77 -1.94 -23.36 12.34
C ARG A 77 -3.02 -24.35 11.93
N ARG A 78 -2.66 -25.37 11.14
CA ARG A 78 -3.60 -26.39 10.69
C ARG A 78 -4.16 -27.20 11.87
N THR A 79 -3.31 -27.57 12.82
CA THR A 79 -3.72 -28.32 14.02
C THR A 79 -4.49 -27.46 15.03
N ALA A 80 -4.27 -26.15 15.07
CA ALA A 80 -4.98 -25.23 15.97
C ALA A 80 -6.37 -24.82 15.45
N ALA A 81 -6.67 -25.07 14.17
CA ALA A 81 -7.95 -24.79 13.54
C ALA A 81 -8.92 -26.00 13.54
N THR A 82 -8.54 -27.10 14.19
CA THR A 82 -9.35 -28.33 14.37
C THR A 82 -9.72 -28.47 15.84
#